data_AF-A0A4R0PHR5-F1
#
_entry.id   AF-A0A4R0PHR5-F1
#
_cell.length_a   1.000
_cell.length_b   1.000
_cell.length_c   1.000
_cell.angle_alpha   90.00
_cell.angle_beta   90.00
_cell.angle_gamma   90.00
#
_symmetry.space_group_name_H-M   'P 1'
#
loop_
_entity.id
_entity.type
_entity.pdbx_description
1 polymer ?
#
loop_
_entity_poly.entity_id
_entity_poly.type
_entity_poly.pdbx_seq_one_letter_code
_entity_poly.pdbx_strand_id
1 'polypeptide(L)'
;MDSTQFYERLSDQLSLLSKDRLINFGVNICERLLADYVDFYNEFHWGDPEILKKAIQYCKDSVSNTSDEEKVNLLLAELEEVLPDIEEFTDPLGSYALNAGCAVFELLEFLIDPEIDHLLNISSAITDTIDFKLSEQETDLSDEELLNHPEMLKERNYQLELSK
;
A
#
# COMPACT_ATOMS: atom_id res chain seq x y z
N MET A 1 18.72 -8.78 -7.73
CA MET A 1 17.96 -7.66 -8.30
C MET A 1 17.93 -6.62 -7.22
N ASP A 2 18.60 -5.50 -7.42
CA ASP A 2 18.57 -4.39 -6.46
C ASP A 2 17.21 -3.67 -6.51
N SER A 3 16.98 -2.72 -5.61
CA SER A 3 15.71 -1.98 -5.52
C SER A 3 15.41 -1.21 -6.81
N THR A 4 16.40 -0.58 -7.43
CA THR A 4 16.23 0.17 -8.68
C THR A 4 15.76 -0.76 -9.80
N GLN A 5 16.45 -1.89 -10.00
CA GLN A 5 16.07 -2.90 -10.99
C GLN A 5 14.69 -3.48 -10.74
N PHE A 6 14.29 -3.62 -9.47
CA PHE A 6 12.94 -4.06 -9.11
C PHE A 6 11.89 -3.05 -9.57
N TYR A 7 12.03 -1.78 -9.20
CA TYR A 7 11.06 -0.73 -9.54
C TYR A 7 11.01 -0.44 -11.04
N GLU A 8 12.15 -0.42 -11.74
CA GLU A 8 12.19 -0.29 -13.19
C GLU A 8 11.39 -1.41 -13.87
N ARG A 9 11.64 -2.66 -13.46
CA ARG A 9 10.95 -3.82 -14.02
C ARG A 9 9.46 -3.84 -13.69
N LEU A 10 9.10 -3.49 -12.45
CA LEU A 10 7.70 -3.42 -12.03
C LEU A 10 6.96 -2.33 -12.83
N SER A 11 7.56 -1.14 -12.98
CA SER A 11 7.01 -0.05 -13.78
C SER A 11 6.79 -0.45 -15.24
N ASP A 12 7.79 -1.08 -15.87
CA ASP A 12 7.67 -1.62 -17.23
C ASP A 12 6.49 -2.60 -17.36
N GLN A 13 6.34 -3.51 -16.40
CA GLN A 13 5.25 -4.49 -16.39
C GLN A 13 3.88 -3.84 -16.20
N LEU A 14 3.74 -2.95 -15.21
CA LEU A 14 2.49 -2.24 -14.93
C LEU A 14 2.06 -1.40 -16.14
N SER A 15 2.98 -0.71 -16.82
CA SER A 15 2.66 0.12 -18.00
C SER A 15 1.96 -0.62 -19.14
N LEU A 16 2.05 -1.96 -19.17
CA LEU A 16 1.46 -2.82 -20.19
C LEU A 16 0.09 -3.41 -19.79
N LEU A 17 -0.32 -3.24 -18.54
CA LEU A 17 -1.57 -3.81 -18.02
C LEU A 17 -2.78 -2.94 -18.37
N SER A 18 -3.93 -3.59 -18.52
CA SER A 18 -5.22 -2.89 -18.59
C SER A 18 -5.57 -2.24 -17.24
N LYS A 19 -6.35 -1.16 -17.26
CA LYS A 19 -6.84 -0.47 -16.03
C LYS A 19 -7.36 -1.43 -14.96
N ASP A 20 -8.18 -2.41 -15.33
CA ASP A 20 -8.72 -3.41 -14.42
C ASP A 20 -7.64 -4.22 -13.69
N ARG A 21 -6.56 -4.57 -14.40
CA ARG A 21 -5.42 -5.31 -13.85
C ARG A 21 -4.58 -4.43 -12.93
N LEU A 22 -4.46 -3.14 -13.24
CA LEU A 22 -3.79 -2.14 -12.41
C LEU A 22 -4.54 -1.90 -11.10
N ILE A 23 -5.86 -1.74 -11.15
CA ILE A 23 -6.69 -1.62 -9.96
C ILE A 23 -6.57 -2.88 -9.10
N ASN A 24 -6.67 -4.07 -9.70
CA ASN A 24 -6.53 -5.33 -8.96
C ASN A 24 -5.14 -5.52 -8.33
N PHE A 25 -4.07 -5.00 -8.95
CA PHE A 25 -2.74 -4.96 -8.35
C PHE A 25 -2.73 -4.12 -7.07
N GLY A 26 -3.23 -2.89 -7.13
CA GLY A 26 -3.30 -2.01 -5.96
C GLY A 26 -4.22 -2.55 -4.86
N VAL A 27 -5.41 -3.04 -5.22
CA VAL A 27 -6.36 -3.66 -4.28
C VAL A 27 -5.72 -4.82 -3.52
N ASN A 28 -4.98 -5.70 -4.22
CA ASN A 28 -4.35 -6.85 -3.59
C ASN A 28 -3.41 -6.43 -2.45
N ILE A 29 -2.60 -5.40 -2.68
CA ILE A 29 -1.67 -4.87 -1.69
C ILE A 29 -2.43 -4.17 -0.54
N CYS A 30 -3.41 -3.33 -0.87
CA CYS A 30 -4.23 -2.62 0.13
C CYS A 30 -4.96 -3.58 1.07
N GLU A 31 -5.56 -4.67 0.54
CA GLU A 31 -6.23 -5.68 1.36
C GLU A 31 -5.27 -6.39 2.32
N ARG A 32 -4.01 -6.59 1.92
CA ARG A 32 -2.98 -7.21 2.76
C ARG A 32 -2.49 -6.26 3.86
N LEU A 33 -2.32 -4.98 3.54
CA LEU A 33 -1.91 -3.94 4.51
C LEU A 33 -3.02 -3.56 5.48
N LEU A 34 -4.30 -3.78 5.14
CA LEU A 34 -5.42 -3.46 6.02
C LEU A 34 -5.29 -4.11 7.41
N ALA A 35 -4.68 -5.31 7.50
CA ALA A 35 -4.46 -5.97 8.79
C ALA A 35 -3.60 -5.11 9.73
N ASP A 36 -2.60 -4.40 9.20
CA ASP A 36 -1.70 -3.55 9.97
C ASP A 36 -2.42 -2.33 10.56
N TYR A 37 -3.32 -1.72 9.79
CA TYR A 37 -4.18 -0.66 10.30
C TYR A 37 -5.13 -1.17 11.39
N VAL A 38 -5.68 -2.38 11.22
CA VAL A 38 -6.57 -3.00 12.21
C VAL A 38 -5.83 -3.30 13.51
N ASP A 39 -4.59 -3.78 13.45
CA ASP A 39 -3.77 -4.03 14.63
C ASP A 39 -3.48 -2.74 15.39
N PHE A 40 -3.12 -1.66 14.69
CA PHE A 40 -2.99 -0.33 15.26
C PHE A 40 -4.29 0.16 15.93
N TYR A 41 -5.43 0.04 15.26
CA TYR A 41 -6.73 0.42 15.84
C TYR A 41 -7.05 -0.39 17.11
N ASN A 42 -6.72 -1.67 17.13
CA ASN A 42 -6.98 -2.52 18.29
C ASN A 42 -6.11 -2.13 19.49
N GLU A 43 -4.87 -1.69 19.27
CA GLU A 43 -3.95 -1.26 20.32
C GLU A 43 -4.28 0.16 20.83
N PHE A 44 -4.45 1.12 19.92
CA PHE A 44 -4.57 2.54 20.26
C PHE A 44 -6.01 3.05 20.34
N HIS A 45 -6.99 2.29 19.84
CA HIS A 45 -8.39 2.69 19.73
C HIS A 45 -8.58 4.03 19.00
N TRP A 46 -7.76 4.28 17.98
CA TRP A 46 -7.72 5.52 17.22
C TRP A 46 -7.91 5.25 15.72
N GLY A 47 -8.58 6.17 15.02
CA GLY A 47 -8.93 6.03 13.60
C GLY A 47 -10.18 5.17 13.36
N ASP A 48 -10.39 4.75 12.11
CA ASP A 48 -11.54 3.92 11.72
C ASP A 48 -11.20 2.96 10.56
N PRO A 49 -10.99 1.66 10.83
CA PRO A 49 -10.71 0.67 9.80
C PRO A 49 -11.82 0.50 8.77
N GLU A 50 -13.07 0.87 9.08
CA GLU A 50 -14.18 0.78 8.14
C GLU A 50 -14.05 1.80 6.99
N ILE A 51 -13.38 2.93 7.21
CA ILE A 51 -13.09 3.90 6.15
C ILE A 51 -12.16 3.30 5.10
N LEU A 52 -11.07 2.64 5.53
CA LEU A 52 -10.15 1.95 4.61
C LEU A 52 -10.86 0.82 3.86
N LYS A 53 -11.67 0.00 4.56
CA LYS A 53 -12.44 -1.08 3.93
C LYS A 53 -13.40 -0.57 2.87
N LYS A 54 -14.12 0.51 3.17
CA LYS A 54 -15.06 1.18 2.25
C LYS A 54 -14.33 1.72 1.02
N ALA A 55 -13.18 2.35 1.20
CA ALA A 55 -12.36 2.85 0.11
C ALA A 55 -11.82 1.71 -0.78
N ILE A 56 -11.26 0.65 -0.19
CA ILE A 56 -10.80 -0.55 -0.93
C ILE A 56 -11.96 -1.17 -1.73
N GLN A 57 -13.13 -1.31 -1.10
CA GLN A 57 -14.31 -1.86 -1.77
C GLN A 57 -14.76 -0.98 -2.95
N TYR A 58 -14.72 0.34 -2.80
CA TYR A 58 -15.01 1.28 -3.88
C TYR A 58 -14.04 1.13 -5.07
N CYS A 59 -12.74 0.98 -4.81
CA CYS A 59 -11.75 0.72 -5.86
C CYS A 59 -12.04 -0.59 -6.60
N LYS A 60 -12.42 -1.66 -5.89
CA LYS A 60 -12.84 -2.93 -6.50
C LYS A 60 -14.05 -2.78 -7.41
N ASP A 61 -15.06 -2.05 -6.94
CA ASP A 61 -16.30 -1.83 -7.70
C ASP A 61 -16.06 -0.94 -8.94
N SER A 62 -14.99 -0.13 -8.92
CA SER A 62 -14.54 0.72 -10.03
C SER A 62 -13.83 -0.05 -11.14
N VAL A 63 -13.55 -1.35 -10.98
CA VAL A 63 -13.04 -2.20 -12.07
C VAL A 63 -14.08 -2.31 -13.20
N SER A 64 -15.37 -2.40 -12.86
CA SER A 64 -16.44 -2.58 -13.85
C SER A 64 -17.18 -1.30 -14.20
N ASN A 65 -16.84 -0.18 -13.57
CA ASN A 65 -17.59 1.08 -13.65
C ASN A 65 -16.62 2.26 -13.81
N THR A 66 -17.09 3.34 -14.43
CA THR A 66 -16.35 4.60 -14.39
C THR A 66 -16.32 5.11 -12.95
N SER A 67 -15.14 5.51 -12.47
CA SER A 67 -14.99 6.15 -11.16
C SER A 67 -15.76 7.47 -11.13
N ASP A 68 -16.46 7.69 -10.02
CA ASP A 68 -17.06 8.98 -9.68
C ASP A 68 -16.04 9.82 -8.91
N GLU A 69 -15.55 10.89 -9.54
CA GLU A 69 -14.52 11.78 -8.99
C GLU A 69 -14.98 12.47 -7.70
N GLU A 70 -16.26 12.87 -7.60
CA GLU A 70 -16.80 13.46 -6.36
C GLU A 70 -16.75 12.42 -5.23
N LYS A 71 -17.10 11.16 -5.56
CA LYS A 71 -17.04 10.08 -4.59
C LYS A 71 -15.62 9.75 -4.16
N VAL A 72 -14.65 9.78 -5.08
CA VAL A 72 -13.22 9.59 -4.77
C VAL A 72 -12.74 10.68 -3.81
N ASN A 73 -12.99 11.96 -4.13
CA ASN A 73 -12.60 13.09 -3.29
C ASN A 73 -13.18 13.02 -1.87
N LEU A 74 -14.43 12.55 -1.74
CA LEU A 74 -15.03 12.33 -0.42
C LEU A 74 -14.33 11.22 0.37
N LEU A 75 -13.94 10.12 -0.29
CA LEU A 75 -13.22 9.02 0.37
C LEU A 75 -11.79 9.42 0.75
N LEU A 76 -11.12 10.23 -0.08
CA LEU A 76 -9.80 10.79 0.24
C LEU A 76 -9.87 11.67 1.50
N ALA A 77 -10.83 12.59 1.57
CA ALA A 77 -11.04 13.42 2.75
C ALA A 77 -11.39 12.60 4.00
N GLU A 78 -12.22 11.55 3.86
CA GLU A 78 -12.50 10.63 4.98
C GLU A 78 -11.25 9.88 5.44
N LEU A 79 -10.36 9.49 4.53
CA LEU A 79 -9.10 8.80 4.85
C LEU A 79 -8.12 9.70 5.58
N GLU A 80 -7.94 10.96 5.15
CA GLU A 80 -7.02 11.92 5.79
C GLU A 80 -7.29 12.06 7.29
N GLU A 81 -8.57 12.09 7.68
CA GLU A 81 -9.00 12.21 9.08
C GLU A 81 -8.64 10.98 9.94
N VAL A 82 -8.26 9.86 9.32
CA VAL A 82 -7.93 8.61 10.00
C VAL A 82 -6.52 8.09 9.70
N LEU A 83 -5.67 8.88 9.03
CA LEU A 83 -4.25 8.57 8.90
C LEU A 83 -3.51 8.95 10.19
N PRO A 84 -2.78 8.01 10.83
CA PRO A 84 -2.06 8.31 12.06
C PRO A 84 -0.88 9.24 11.79
N ASP A 85 -0.70 10.21 12.69
CA ASP A 85 0.49 11.06 12.70
C ASP A 85 1.64 10.34 13.43
N ILE A 86 2.76 10.13 12.75
CA ILE A 86 3.95 9.45 13.29
C ILE A 86 4.66 10.27 14.38
N GLU A 87 4.41 11.58 14.48
CA GLU A 87 4.89 12.40 15.60
C GLU A 87 4.06 12.13 16.87
N GLU A 88 2.79 11.75 16.73
CA GLU A 88 1.90 11.39 17.83
C GLU A 88 2.03 9.91 18.23
N PHE A 89 2.16 9.01 17.24
CA PHE A 89 2.26 7.57 17.43
C PHE A 89 3.67 7.06 17.13
N THR A 90 4.53 7.09 18.15
CA THR A 90 5.95 6.68 18.05
C THR A 90 6.16 5.15 18.07
N ASP A 91 5.10 4.38 18.26
CA ASP A 91 5.13 2.91 18.18
C ASP A 91 5.19 2.45 16.71
N PRO A 92 5.89 1.35 16.37
CA PRO A 92 5.96 0.85 15.00
C PRO A 92 4.60 0.61 14.33
N LEU A 93 3.57 0.26 15.10
CA LEU A 93 2.20 0.10 14.59
C LEU A 93 1.66 1.38 13.95
N GLY A 94 2.07 2.57 14.42
CA GLY A 94 1.71 3.86 13.82
C GLY A 94 2.21 3.96 12.38
N SER A 95 3.48 3.60 12.14
CA SER A 95 4.06 3.57 10.79
C SER A 95 3.40 2.53 9.89
N TYR A 96 3.06 1.35 10.42
CA TYR A 96 2.41 0.31 9.60
C TYR A 96 1.00 0.73 9.18
N ALA A 97 0.25 1.33 10.10
CA ALA A 97 -1.08 1.87 9.82
C ALA A 97 -1.02 3.06 8.85
N LEU A 98 -0.02 3.95 8.98
CA LEU A 98 0.20 5.02 8.01
C LEU A 98 0.44 4.45 6.61
N ASN A 99 1.35 3.48 6.47
CA ASN A 99 1.61 2.85 5.17
C ASN A 99 0.36 2.20 4.57
N ALA A 100 -0.46 1.53 5.40
CA ALA A 100 -1.73 0.95 4.97
C ALA A 100 -2.70 2.01 4.45
N GLY A 101 -2.85 3.11 5.17
CA GLY A 101 -3.70 4.23 4.77
C GLY A 101 -3.20 4.94 3.51
N CYS A 102 -1.89 5.21 3.42
CA CYS A 102 -1.25 5.80 2.24
C CYS A 102 -1.44 4.92 1.00
N ALA A 103 -1.32 3.59 1.10
CA ALA A 103 -1.56 2.70 -0.02
C ALA A 103 -3.01 2.80 -0.54
N VAL A 104 -4.00 2.89 0.35
CA VAL A 104 -5.41 3.08 -0.04
C VAL A 104 -5.63 4.46 -0.65
N PHE A 105 -4.97 5.50 -0.11
CA PHE A 105 -5.03 6.86 -0.62
C PHE A 105 -4.50 6.93 -2.07
N GLU A 106 -3.31 6.38 -2.32
CA GLU A 106 -2.69 6.29 -3.64
C GLU A 106 -3.57 5.52 -4.65
N LEU A 107 -4.27 4.48 -4.19
CA LEU A 107 -5.18 3.74 -5.06
C LEU A 107 -6.43 4.54 -5.45
N LEU A 108 -6.92 5.40 -4.56
CA LEU A 108 -8.03 6.32 -4.87
C LEU A 108 -7.58 7.41 -5.83
N GLU A 109 -6.40 8.01 -5.61
CA GLU A 109 -5.78 8.97 -6.54
C GLU A 109 -5.62 8.34 -7.95
N PHE A 110 -5.15 7.10 -8.03
CA PHE A 110 -5.04 6.37 -9.31
C PHE A 110 -6.37 6.28 -10.08
N LEU A 111 -7.53 6.29 -9.41
CA LEU A 111 -8.83 6.23 -10.10
C LEU A 111 -9.16 7.51 -10.87
N ILE A 112 -8.60 8.65 -10.45
CA ILE A 112 -8.81 9.98 -11.05
C ILE A 112 -7.60 10.45 -11.87
N ASP A 113 -6.39 10.08 -11.46
CA ASP A 113 -5.12 10.32 -12.14
C ASP A 113 -4.37 9.00 -12.38
N PRO A 114 -4.57 8.32 -13.53
CA PRO A 114 -4.11 6.95 -13.74
C PRO A 114 -2.60 6.84 -14.08
N GLU A 115 -1.76 7.54 -13.33
CA GLU A 115 -0.31 7.49 -13.44
C GLU A 115 0.26 6.26 -12.72
N ILE A 116 1.32 5.66 -13.28
CA ILE A 116 1.94 4.44 -12.75
C ILE A 116 2.60 4.69 -11.38
N ASP A 117 3.04 5.93 -11.13
CA ASP A 117 3.71 6.31 -9.89
C ASP A 117 2.85 6.02 -8.65
N HIS A 118 1.51 6.16 -8.73
CA HIS A 118 0.61 5.77 -7.64
C HIS A 118 0.75 4.29 -7.27
N LEU A 119 0.86 3.40 -8.26
CA LEU A 119 1.01 1.97 -8.01
C LEU A 119 2.41 1.62 -7.51
N LEU A 120 3.44 2.38 -7.91
CA LEU A 120 4.78 2.24 -7.37
C LEU A 120 4.85 2.70 -5.91
N ASN A 121 4.11 3.75 -5.54
CA ASN A 121 3.95 4.19 -4.15
C ASN A 121 3.26 3.11 -3.31
N ILE A 122 2.20 2.46 -3.84
CA ILE A 122 1.55 1.32 -3.19
C ILE A 122 2.53 0.15 -3.01
N SER A 123 3.35 -0.15 -4.03
CA SER A 123 4.43 -1.14 -3.93
C SER A 123 5.41 -0.79 -2.83
N SER A 124 5.80 0.49 -2.71
CA SER A 124 6.72 0.95 -1.67
C SER A 124 6.11 0.75 -0.29
N ALA A 125 4.86 1.17 -0.08
CA ALA A 125 4.19 1.08 1.22
C ALA A 125 4.24 -0.33 1.83
N ILE A 126 4.02 -1.38 1.02
CA ILE A 126 4.12 -2.77 1.52
C ILE A 126 5.57 -3.23 1.73
N THR A 127 6.51 -2.84 0.88
CA THR A 127 7.91 -3.18 1.10
C THR A 127 8.49 -2.46 2.31
N ASP A 128 8.13 -1.20 2.54
CA ASP A 128 8.54 -0.40 3.69
C ASP A 128 7.94 -0.98 4.98
N THR A 129 6.69 -1.43 4.93
CA THR A 129 6.06 -2.14 6.07
C THR A 129 6.78 -3.44 6.40
N ILE A 130 7.21 -4.21 5.40
CA ILE A 130 8.01 -5.43 5.62
C ILE A 130 9.39 -5.07 6.19
N ASP A 131 10.05 -4.06 5.63
CA ASP A 131 11.36 -3.59 6.09
C ASP A 131 11.32 -3.16 7.56
N PHE A 132 10.32 -2.37 7.96
CA PHE A 132 10.14 -1.98 9.34
C PHE A 132 9.87 -3.18 10.25
N LYS A 133 9.01 -4.12 9.85
CA LYS A 133 8.74 -5.33 10.64
C LYS A 133 9.98 -6.19 10.85
N LEU A 134 10.80 -6.35 9.81
CA LEU A 134 12.05 -7.09 9.89
C LEU A 134 13.06 -6.39 10.77
N SER A 135 13.17 -5.06 10.67
CA SER A 135 14.07 -4.26 11.50
C SER A 135 13.73 -4.37 12.99
N GLU A 136 12.43 -4.45 13.34
CA GLU A 136 11.99 -4.65 14.72
C GLU A 136 12.24 -6.09 15.24
N GLN A 137 12.16 -7.09 14.37
CA GLN A 137 12.35 -8.50 14.72
C GLN A 137 13.83 -8.90 14.77
N GLU A 138 14.65 -8.31 13.90
CA GLU A 138 16.05 -8.63 13.66
C GLU A 138 16.90 -7.35 13.60
N THR A 139 17.12 -6.74 14.78
CA THR A 139 17.75 -5.42 14.93
C THR A 139 19.20 -5.31 14.46
N ASP A 140 19.85 -6.43 14.15
CA ASP A 140 21.26 -6.48 13.73
C ASP A 140 21.44 -6.56 12.21
N LEU A 141 20.35 -6.63 11.43
CA LEU A 141 20.44 -6.65 9.97
C LEU A 141 20.91 -5.30 9.43
N SER A 142 21.87 -5.34 8.52
CA SER A 142 22.21 -4.18 7.69
C SER A 142 21.16 -3.94 6.59
N ASP A 143 21.14 -2.73 6.03
CA ASP A 143 20.28 -2.39 4.89
C ASP A 143 20.43 -3.38 3.72
N GLU A 144 21.66 -3.84 3.44
CA GLU A 144 21.93 -4.83 2.39
C GLU A 144 21.31 -6.19 2.74
N GLU A 145 21.35 -6.60 4.00
CA GLU A 145 20.75 -7.85 4.45
C GLU A 145 19.22 -7.79 4.44
N LEU A 146 18.62 -6.66 4.83
CA LEU A 146 17.17 -6.42 4.74
C LEU A 146 16.67 -6.51 3.29
N LEU A 147 17.37 -5.86 2.35
CA LEU A 147 17.03 -5.90 0.93
C LEU A 147 17.10 -7.31 0.32
N ASN A 148 17.96 -8.16 0.86
CA ASN A 148 18.12 -9.55 0.46
C ASN A 148 17.38 -10.54 1.37
N HIS A 149 16.62 -10.05 2.35
CA HIS A 149 15.89 -10.89 3.29
C HIS A 149 14.85 -11.75 2.54
N PRO A 150 14.67 -13.04 2.90
CA PRO A 150 13.73 -13.93 2.20
C PRO A 150 12.31 -13.37 2.10
N GLU A 151 11.82 -12.64 3.10
CA GLU A 151 10.49 -12.02 3.06
C GLU A 151 10.40 -10.86 2.07
N MET A 152 11.40 -9.98 2.04
CA MET A 152 11.50 -8.89 1.07
C MET A 152 11.57 -9.43 -0.37
N LEU A 153 12.43 -10.44 -0.60
CA LEU A 153 12.55 -11.08 -1.90
C LEU A 153 11.25 -11.81 -2.31
N LYS A 154 10.57 -12.47 -1.36
CA LYS A 154 9.29 -13.11 -1.61
C LYS A 154 8.23 -12.08 -2.03
N GLU A 155 8.18 -10.93 -1.36
CA GLU A 155 7.23 -9.87 -1.71
C GLU A 155 7.50 -9.30 -3.10
N ARG A 156 8.74 -8.89 -3.38
CA ARG A 156 9.11 -8.34 -4.69
C ARG A 156 8.82 -9.31 -5.84
N ASN A 157 9.13 -10.60 -5.64
CA ASN A 157 8.79 -11.62 -6.62
C ASN A 157 7.27 -11.78 -6.78
N TYR A 158 6.51 -11.75 -5.69
CA TYR A 158 5.06 -11.84 -5.74
C TYR A 158 4.44 -10.67 -6.53
N GLN A 159 4.90 -9.44 -6.30
CA GLN A 159 4.44 -8.28 -7.07
C GLN A 159 4.77 -8.43 -8.56
N LEU A 160 5.99 -8.85 -8.91
CA LEU A 160 6.38 -9.11 -10.30
C LEU A 160 5.60 -10.25 -10.96
N GLU A 161 5.11 -11.23 -10.21
CA GLU A 161 4.20 -12.25 -10.74
C GLU A 161 2.78 -11.70 -10.95
N LEU A 162 2.31 -10.85 -10.03
CA LEU A 162 0.99 -10.22 -10.10
C LEU A 162 0.89 -9.24 -11.28
N SER A 163 2.00 -8.61 -11.66
CA SER A 163 2.11 -7.66 -12.77
C SER A 163 2.47 -8.27 -14.13
N LYS A 164 2.50 -9.62 -14.25
CA LYS A 164 2.65 -10.31 -15.56
C LYS A 164 1.33 -10.42 -16.33
#